data_AF-A0A3T0N102-F1
#
_entry.id   AF-A0A3T0N102-F1
#
_cell.length_a   1.000
_cell.length_b   1.000
_cell.length_c   1.000
_cell.angle_alpha   90.00
_cell.angle_beta   90.00
_cell.angle_gamma   90.00
#
_symmetry.space_group_name_H-M   'P 1'
#
loop_
_entity.id
_entity.type
_entity.pdbx_description
1 polymer ?
#
loop_
_entity_poly.entity_id
_entity_poly.type
_entity_poly.pdbx_seq_one_letter_code
_entity_poly.pdbx_strand_id
1 'polypeptide(L)'
;MTNQEIIERIRKLSYHVSILGQAIDYDKHPVEALILSMDWRAQDLETAHDIFERWDERLEKGETMEKYKFEGDFEKELGITYQGLKSIILAFYESSKWTNVCEAYVDIFGATPPIEYKSIMNRRR
;
A
#
# COMPACT_ATOMS: atom_id res chain seq x y z
N MET A 1 10.49 -37.24 5.37
CA MET A 1 9.82 -36.19 4.58
C MET A 1 10.81 -35.72 3.54
N THR A 2 10.49 -35.85 2.26
CA THR A 2 11.37 -35.43 1.17
C THR A 2 11.22 -33.94 0.88
N ASN A 3 12.20 -33.34 0.22
CA ASN A 3 12.10 -31.94 -0.21
C ASN A 3 10.87 -31.70 -1.12
N GLN A 4 10.50 -32.68 -1.94
CA GLN A 4 9.31 -32.60 -2.80
C GLN A 4 8.01 -32.57 -1.98
N GLU A 5 7.91 -33.40 -0.93
CA GLU A 5 6.76 -33.39 -0.02
C GLU A 5 6.61 -32.06 0.72
N ILE A 6 7.74 -31.42 1.09
CA ILE A 6 7.74 -30.11 1.75
C ILE A 6 7.26 -29.03 0.78
N ILE A 7 7.78 -28.99 -0.44
CA ILE A 7 7.38 -28.02 -1.48
C ILE A 7 5.88 -28.12 -1.75
N GLU A 8 5.35 -29.33 -1.89
CA GLU A 8 3.93 -29.54 -2.17
C GLU A 8 3.05 -29.07 -1.01
N ARG A 9 3.49 -29.28 0.25
CA ARG A 9 2.80 -28.74 1.42
C ARG A 9 2.81 -27.22 1.46
N ILE A 10 3.93 -26.57 1.12
CA ILE A 10 4.00 -25.10 1.05
C ILE A 10 3.05 -24.57 -0.01
N ARG A 11 3.04 -25.16 -1.22
CA ARG A 11 2.11 -24.75 -2.29
C ARG A 11 0.64 -24.85 -1.85
N LYS A 12 0.29 -25.95 -1.19
CA LYS A 12 -1.07 -26.15 -0.66
C LYS A 12 -1.42 -25.09 0.38
N LEU A 13 -0.49 -24.76 1.28
CA LEU A 13 -0.68 -23.70 2.28
C LEU A 13 -0.82 -22.32 1.63
N SER A 14 0.08 -21.94 0.71
CA SER A 14 0.00 -20.68 -0.02
C SER A 14 -1.32 -20.54 -0.78
N TYR A 15 -1.82 -21.62 -1.39
CA TYR A 15 -3.12 -21.64 -2.03
C TYR A 15 -4.28 -21.45 -1.03
N HIS A 16 -4.26 -22.13 0.11
CA HIS A 16 -5.29 -21.91 1.13
C HIS A 16 -5.27 -20.48 1.67
N VAL A 17 -4.09 -19.89 1.88
CA VAL A 17 -3.93 -18.50 2.31
C VAL A 17 -4.46 -17.53 1.25
N SER A 18 -4.24 -17.78 -0.04
CA SER A 18 -4.78 -16.91 -1.09
C SER A 18 -6.31 -16.94 -1.15
N ILE A 19 -6.94 -18.10 -0.92
CA ILE A 19 -8.40 -18.21 -0.80
C ILE A 19 -8.91 -17.47 0.45
N LEU A 20 -8.20 -17.58 1.59
CA LEU A 20 -8.56 -16.81 2.79
C LEU A 20 -8.40 -15.30 2.58
N GLY A 21 -7.38 -14.87 1.84
CA GLY A 21 -7.18 -13.48 1.49
C GLY A 21 -8.33 -12.88 0.69
N GLN A 22 -8.96 -13.67 -0.20
CA GLN A 22 -10.17 -13.25 -0.93
C GLN A 22 -11.40 -13.09 -0.02
N ALA A 23 -11.40 -13.70 1.15
CA ALA A 23 -12.49 -13.61 2.12
C ALA A 23 -12.27 -12.51 3.17
N ILE A 24 -11.13 -11.81 3.14
CA ILE A 24 -10.89 -10.67 4.04
C ILE A 24 -11.82 -9.52 3.65
N ASP A 25 -12.49 -8.98 4.67
CA ASP A 25 -13.26 -7.76 4.56
C ASP A 25 -12.30 -6.56 4.43
N TYR A 26 -12.04 -6.13 3.20
CA TYR A 26 -11.11 -5.04 2.88
C TYR A 26 -11.49 -3.75 3.63
N ASP A 27 -12.78 -3.46 3.76
CA ASP A 27 -13.27 -2.25 4.43
C ASP A 27 -12.92 -2.23 5.92
N LYS A 28 -12.72 -3.40 6.55
CA LYS A 28 -12.35 -3.53 7.97
C LYS A 28 -10.86 -3.78 8.20
N HIS A 29 -10.19 -4.44 7.26
CA HIS A 29 -8.81 -4.91 7.38
C HIS A 29 -7.99 -4.60 6.12
N PRO A 30 -7.88 -3.32 5.71
CA PRO A 30 -7.32 -2.97 4.41
C PRO A 30 -5.81 -3.25 4.33
N VAL A 31 -5.07 -3.11 5.43
CA VAL A 31 -3.63 -3.39 5.48
C VAL A 31 -3.35 -4.88 5.42
N GLU A 32 -4.12 -5.70 6.13
CA GLU A 32 -4.00 -7.15 6.09
C GLU A 32 -4.36 -7.70 4.70
N ALA A 33 -5.43 -7.16 4.10
CA ALA A 33 -5.81 -7.49 2.73
C ALA A 33 -4.70 -7.09 1.73
N LEU A 34 -4.09 -5.91 1.90
CA LEU A 34 -2.95 -5.47 1.09
C LEU A 34 -1.78 -6.46 1.20
N ILE A 35 -1.37 -6.84 2.41
CA ILE A 35 -0.25 -7.77 2.65
C ILE A 35 -0.47 -9.08 1.89
N LEU A 36 -1.67 -9.66 2.01
CA LEU A 36 -2.00 -10.91 1.32
C LEU A 36 -2.07 -10.75 -0.20
N SER A 37 -2.59 -9.61 -0.69
CA SER A 37 -2.70 -9.35 -2.13
C SER A 37 -1.34 -9.16 -2.80
N MET A 38 -0.37 -8.60 -2.08
CA MET A 38 0.96 -8.28 -2.58
C MET A 38 1.99 -9.40 -2.27
N ASP A 39 1.58 -10.46 -1.56
CA ASP A 39 2.47 -11.50 -1.02
C ASP A 39 3.64 -10.89 -0.21
N TRP A 40 3.34 -9.84 0.55
CA TRP A 40 4.34 -9.09 1.30
C TRP A 40 4.82 -9.85 2.53
N ARG A 41 6.12 -9.76 2.78
CA ARG A 41 6.74 -10.08 4.07
C ARG A 41 6.67 -8.87 4.98
N ALA A 42 6.97 -9.08 6.26
CA ALA A 42 7.00 -8.00 7.25
C ALA A 42 7.92 -6.83 6.83
N GLN A 43 9.08 -7.14 6.24
CA GLN A 43 10.04 -6.13 5.79
C GLN A 43 9.50 -5.28 4.63
N ASP A 44 8.66 -5.85 3.77
CA ASP A 44 8.11 -5.13 2.62
C ASP A 44 7.08 -4.08 3.13
N LEU A 45 6.29 -4.44 4.14
CA LEU A 45 5.39 -3.50 4.84
C LEU A 45 6.17 -2.42 5.61
N GLU A 46 7.23 -2.80 6.33
CA GLU A 46 8.11 -1.87 7.06
C GLU A 46 8.74 -0.86 6.09
N THR A 47 9.26 -1.33 4.96
CA THR A 47 9.82 -0.45 3.91
C THR A 47 8.76 0.54 3.38
N ALA A 48 7.52 0.10 3.19
CA ALA A 48 6.44 1.01 2.82
C ALA A 48 6.22 2.07 3.91
N HIS A 49 6.19 1.67 5.19
CA HIS A 49 6.12 2.63 6.31
C HIS A 49 7.29 3.62 6.29
N ASP A 50 8.53 3.17 6.08
CA ASP A 50 9.72 4.03 6.03
C ASP A 50 9.64 5.05 4.89
N ILE A 51 9.12 4.66 3.71
CA ILE A 51 8.90 5.60 2.61
C ILE A 51 7.88 6.66 3.03
N PHE A 52 6.75 6.25 3.58
CA PHE A 52 5.72 7.20 4.04
C PHE A 52 6.24 8.14 5.14
N GLU A 53 6.99 7.63 6.11
CA GLU A 53 7.60 8.42 7.19
C GLU A 53 8.55 9.48 6.63
N ARG A 54 9.46 9.10 5.71
CA ARG A 54 10.37 10.06 5.06
C ARG A 54 9.63 11.16 4.32
N TRP A 55 8.51 10.85 3.69
CA TRP A 55 7.70 11.85 3.00
C TRP A 55 6.89 12.72 3.95
N ASP A 56 6.37 12.16 5.03
CA ASP A 56 5.68 12.93 6.08
C ASP A 56 6.63 13.98 6.69
N GLU A 57 7.85 13.57 7.07
CA GLU A 57 8.86 14.50 7.58
C GLU A 57 9.20 15.63 6.60
N ARG A 58 9.20 15.36 5.30
CA ARG A 58 9.46 16.36 4.26
C ARG A 58 8.31 17.35 4.15
N LEU A 59 7.07 16.85 4.19
CA LEU A 59 5.87 17.69 4.21
C LEU A 59 5.83 18.57 5.46
N GLU A 60 6.20 18.05 6.63
CA GLU A 60 6.29 18.82 7.88
C GLU A 60 7.33 19.95 7.80
N LYS A 61 8.42 19.74 7.05
CA LYS A 61 9.44 20.77 6.76
C LYS A 61 8.99 21.80 5.71
N GLY A 62 7.77 21.67 5.18
CA GLY A 62 7.20 22.56 4.17
C GLY A 62 7.62 22.22 2.73
N GLU A 63 8.22 21.06 2.49
CA GLU A 63 8.43 20.57 1.13
C GLU A 63 7.10 20.16 0.50
N THR A 64 7.03 20.18 -0.83
CA THR A 64 5.84 19.77 -1.59
C THR A 64 5.95 18.32 -2.04
N MET A 65 4.83 17.61 -2.05
CA MET A 65 4.77 16.27 -2.62
C MET A 65 5.11 16.28 -4.12
N GLU A 66 6.10 15.48 -4.52
CA GLU A 66 6.50 15.33 -5.92
C GLU A 66 6.18 13.92 -6.41
N LYS A 67 5.15 13.79 -7.26
CA LYS A 67 4.63 12.50 -7.74
C LYS A 67 5.72 11.55 -8.23
N TYR A 68 6.57 12.01 -9.15
CA TYR A 68 7.60 11.15 -9.77
C TYR A 68 8.64 10.64 -8.77
N LYS A 69 8.96 11.43 -7.74
CA LYS A 69 9.90 10.99 -6.69
C LYS A 69 9.23 9.99 -5.76
N PHE A 70 8.00 10.28 -5.34
CA PHE A 70 7.24 9.38 -4.47
C PHE A 70 7.00 8.02 -5.14
N GLU A 71 6.51 8.02 -6.39
CA GLU A 71 6.37 6.80 -7.19
C GLU A 71 7.71 6.09 -7.40
N GLY A 72 8.78 6.84 -7.65
CA GLY A 72 10.13 6.30 -7.85
C GLY A 72 10.72 5.64 -6.61
N ASP A 73 10.42 6.13 -5.40
CA ASP A 73 10.86 5.50 -4.15
C ASP A 73 10.22 4.11 -3.98
N PHE A 74 8.93 3.97 -4.30
CA PHE A 74 8.23 2.67 -4.29
C PHE A 74 8.71 1.72 -5.38
N GLU A 75 8.98 2.22 -6.58
CA GLU A 75 9.54 1.41 -7.66
C GLU A 75 10.94 0.89 -7.29
N LYS A 76 11.78 1.76 -6.72
CA LYS A 76 13.16 1.43 -6.38
C LYS A 76 13.28 0.48 -5.19
N GLU A 77 12.50 0.70 -4.14
CA GLU A 77 12.65 -0.03 -2.87
C GLU A 77 11.77 -1.27 -2.79
N LEU A 78 10.62 -1.26 -3.45
CA LEU A 78 9.64 -2.37 -3.41
C LEU A 78 9.33 -2.99 -4.77
N GLY A 79 9.85 -2.43 -5.88
CA GLY A 79 9.51 -2.91 -7.22
C GLY A 79 8.04 -2.67 -7.60
N ILE A 80 7.41 -1.67 -6.96
CA ILE A 80 5.96 -1.46 -7.05
C ILE A 80 5.61 -0.48 -8.16
N THR A 81 4.72 -0.92 -9.05
CA THR A 81 4.15 -0.07 -10.10
C THR A 81 3.08 0.86 -9.54
N TYR A 82 2.66 1.84 -10.34
CA TYR A 82 1.56 2.75 -10.01
C TYR A 82 0.29 2.04 -9.49
N GLN A 83 -0.10 0.90 -10.08
CA GLN A 83 -1.30 0.16 -9.63
C GLN A 83 -1.11 -0.42 -8.23
N GLY A 84 0.09 -0.92 -7.92
CA GLY A 84 0.39 -1.40 -6.58
C GLY A 84 0.42 -0.25 -5.58
N LEU A 85 1.05 0.88 -5.92
CA LEU A 85 1.08 2.07 -5.07
C LEU A 85 -0.32 2.59 -4.75
N LYS A 86 -1.21 2.58 -5.74
CA LYS A 86 -2.61 2.96 -5.54
C LYS A 86 -3.29 2.11 -4.46
N SER A 87 -3.11 0.80 -4.48
CA SER A 87 -3.65 -0.09 -3.43
C SER A 87 -3.07 0.23 -2.05
N ILE A 88 -1.78 0.59 -1.97
CA ILE A 88 -1.12 0.98 -0.71
C ILE A 88 -1.72 2.28 -0.17
N ILE A 89 -1.84 3.30 -1.03
CA ILE A 89 -2.40 4.62 -0.65
C ILE A 89 -3.81 4.48 -0.09
N LEU A 90 -4.66 3.70 -0.76
CA LEU A 90 -6.02 3.44 -0.30
C LEU A 90 -6.02 2.69 1.04
N ALA A 91 -5.24 1.61 1.15
CA ALA A 91 -5.23 0.80 2.35
C ALA A 91 -4.69 1.55 3.58
N PHE A 92 -3.66 2.38 3.39
CA PHE A 92 -3.09 3.20 4.46
C PHE A 92 -4.07 4.31 4.86
N TYR A 93 -4.72 4.96 3.90
CA TYR A 93 -5.72 5.99 4.21
C TYR A 93 -6.94 5.42 4.95
N GLU A 94 -7.49 4.29 4.50
CA GLU A 94 -8.64 3.65 5.14
C GLU A 94 -8.33 3.13 6.55
N SER A 95 -7.08 2.73 6.80
CA SER A 95 -6.60 2.40 8.14
C SER A 95 -6.17 3.62 8.98
N SER A 96 -6.45 4.85 8.52
CA SER A 96 -6.08 6.11 9.17
C SER A 96 -4.57 6.24 9.44
N LYS A 97 -3.74 5.64 8.60
CA LYS A 97 -2.28 5.74 8.65
C LYS A 97 -1.78 6.70 7.59
N TRP A 98 -0.78 7.50 7.94
CA TRP A 98 -0.10 8.43 7.02
C TRP A 98 -1.06 9.30 6.20
N THR A 99 -2.16 9.73 6.81
CA THR A 99 -3.22 10.46 6.11
C THR A 99 -2.69 11.71 5.44
N ASN A 100 -1.78 12.45 6.09
CA ASN A 100 -1.12 13.62 5.51
C ASN A 100 -0.43 13.32 4.17
N VAL A 101 0.33 12.22 4.11
CA VAL A 101 1.06 11.79 2.91
C VAL A 101 0.10 11.31 1.83
N CYS A 102 -0.90 10.49 2.20
CA CYS A 102 -1.94 10.03 1.27
C CYS A 102 -2.69 11.20 0.63
N GLU A 103 -3.08 12.18 1.45
CA GLU A 103 -3.79 13.38 1.01
C GLU A 103 -2.92 14.26 0.13
N ALA A 104 -1.67 14.52 0.56
CA ALA A 104 -0.72 15.31 -0.23
C ALA A 104 -0.45 14.65 -1.60
N TYR A 105 -0.39 13.32 -1.66
CA TYR A 105 -0.24 12.59 -2.91
C TYR A 105 -1.46 12.74 -3.83
N VAL A 106 -2.67 12.62 -3.29
CA VAL A 106 -3.91 12.78 -4.06
C VAL A 106 -4.11 14.22 -4.54
N ASP A 107 -3.71 15.21 -3.73
CA ASP A 107 -3.88 16.63 -4.06
C ASP A 107 -3.06 17.04 -5.30
N ILE A 108 -1.97 16.34 -5.65
CA ILE A 108 -1.18 16.57 -6.87
C ILE A 108 -2.05 16.44 -8.14
N PHE A 109 -3.04 15.56 -8.12
CA PHE A 109 -3.92 15.33 -9.26
C PHE A 109 -4.97 16.44 -9.46
N GLY A 110 -5.00 17.43 -8.56
CA GLY A 110 -5.88 18.59 -8.64
C GLY A 110 -7.36 18.20 -8.60
N ALA A 111 -8.17 18.81 -9.47
CA ALA A 111 -9.62 18.62 -9.50
C ALA A 111 -10.08 17.29 -10.12
N THR A 112 -9.15 16.49 -10.69
CA THR A 112 -9.49 15.29 -11.46
C THR A 112 -8.58 14.09 -11.13
N PRO A 113 -8.55 13.60 -9.88
CA PRO A 113 -7.86 12.35 -9.60
C PRO A 113 -8.61 11.14 -10.15
N PRO A 114 -7.92 9.99 -10.22
CA PRO A 114 -8.55 8.69 -10.37
C PRO A 114 -9.76 8.52 -9.45
N ILE A 115 -10.81 7.87 -9.96
CA ILE A 115 -12.11 7.73 -9.29
C ILE A 115 -12.01 7.07 -7.91
N GLU A 116 -10.99 6.24 -7.72
CA GLU A 116 -10.74 5.49 -6.50
C GLU A 116 -10.26 6.38 -5.36
N TYR A 117 -9.60 7.51 -5.65
CA TYR A 117 -9.20 8.48 -4.62
C TYR A 117 -10.31 9.46 -4.23
N LYS A 118 -11.53 9.29 -4.74
CA LYS A 118 -12.66 10.17 -4.38
C LYS A 118 -12.94 10.20 -2.88
N SER A 119 -12.74 9.10 -2.17
CA SER A 119 -12.88 9.06 -0.70
C SER A 119 -11.90 10.02 -0.02
N ILE A 120 -10.65 10.05 -0.48
CA ILE A 120 -9.57 10.90 0.01
C ILE A 120 -9.81 12.38 -0.35
N MET A 121 -10.35 12.67 -1.54
CA MET A 121 -10.69 14.06 -1.92
C MET A 121 -11.85 14.64 -1.12
N ASN A 122 -12.90 13.86 -0.89
CA ASN A 122 -14.14 14.32 -0.26
C ASN A 122 -14.01 14.43 1.27
N ARG A 123 -12.79 14.34 1.80
CA ARG A 123 -12.50 14.59 3.21
C ARG A 123 -13.05 15.95 3.61
N ARG A 124 -13.93 15.97 4.62
CA ARG A 124 -14.41 17.22 5.21
C ARG A 124 -13.24 17.83 5.97
N ARG A 125 -12.72 18.95 5.46
CA ARG A 125 -11.81 19.82 6.22
C ARG A 125 -12.53 20.43 7.42
#